data_AF-I4VVW8-F1
#
_entry.id   AF-I4VVW8-F1
#
_cell.length_a   1.000
_cell.length_b   1.000
_cell.length_c   1.000
_cell.angle_alpha   90.00
_cell.angle_beta   90.00
_cell.angle_gamma   90.00
#
_symmetry.space_group_name_H-M   'P 1'
#
loop_
_entity.id
_entity.type
_entity.pdbx_description
1 polymer ?
#
loop_
_entity_poly.entity_id
_entity_poly.type
_entity_poly.pdbx_seq_one_letter_code
_entity_poly.pdbx_strand_id
1 'polypeptide(L)'
;MQYDQTWMGYGIVGGLQAGAIAALAATLLFGFFHWLGRRNGWSYGPQIGWTFLSAAVLTVSGDLWNLFYFNYAQLQSLQLLKAKLAMVHDPDGIGLRVLCEFLGVGVGIAVGWLLSPHGGLGHFRRNK
;
A
#
# COMPACT_ATOMS: atom_id res chain seq x y z
N MET A 1 1.26 3.65 -10.93
CA MET A 1 1.28 4.97 -11.59
C MET A 1 2.21 5.86 -10.78
N GLN A 2 3.18 6.54 -11.40
CA GLN A 2 3.97 7.55 -10.68
C GLN A 2 3.11 8.82 -10.61
N TYR A 3 2.56 9.11 -9.42
CA TYR A 3 1.89 10.37 -9.15
C TYR A 3 2.92 11.41 -8.71
N ASP A 4 2.55 12.69 -8.68
CA ASP A 4 3.46 13.74 -8.23
C ASP A 4 3.79 13.56 -6.74
N GLN A 5 5.07 13.32 -6.47
CA GLN A 5 5.62 13.08 -5.14
C GLN A 5 6.50 14.23 -4.65
N THR A 6 6.58 15.35 -5.38
CA THR A 6 7.47 16.49 -5.06
C THR A 6 7.28 17.07 -3.65
N TRP A 7 6.10 16.86 -3.05
CA TRP A 7 5.73 17.28 -1.70
C TRP A 7 6.07 16.27 -0.60
N MET A 8 6.47 15.04 -0.95
CA MET A 8 6.84 14.00 0.01
C MET A 8 8.28 14.16 0.49
N GLY A 9 8.52 13.85 1.76
CA GLY A 9 9.86 13.83 2.34
C GLY A 9 10.74 12.69 1.79
N TYR A 10 11.98 12.68 2.24
CA TYR A 10 12.96 11.63 1.94
C TYR A 10 13.14 10.69 3.15
N GLY A 11 13.72 9.51 2.92
CA GLY A 11 14.07 8.54 3.95
C GLY A 11 12.84 8.08 4.75
N ILE A 12 12.97 8.05 6.08
CA ILE A 12 11.89 7.56 6.96
C ILE A 12 10.63 8.42 6.89
N VAL A 13 10.76 9.73 6.70
CA VAL A 13 9.60 10.63 6.61
C VAL A 13 8.81 10.34 5.33
N GLY A 14 9.50 10.22 4.20
CA GLY A 14 8.88 9.84 2.92
C GLY A 14 8.24 8.46 2.98
N GLY A 15 8.93 7.48 3.57
CA GLY A 15 8.41 6.13 3.78
C GLY A 15 7.11 6.13 4.61
N LEU A 16 7.09 6.83 5.75
CA LEU A 16 5.88 6.92 6.59
C LEU A 16 4.72 7.62 5.87
N GLN A 17 5.00 8.66 5.08
CA GLN A 17 3.98 9.31 4.25
C GLN A 17 3.41 8.36 3.19
N ALA A 18 4.27 7.62 2.47
CA ALA A 18 3.86 6.60 1.51
C ALA A 18 3.00 5.52 2.18
N GLY A 19 3.44 5.04 3.34
CA GLY A 19 2.69 4.10 4.19
C GLY A 19 1.34 4.62 4.64
N ALA A 20 1.23 5.90 5.01
CA ALA A 20 -0.04 6.51 5.40
C ALA A 20 -1.02 6.59 4.22
N ILE A 21 -0.54 6.91 3.01
CA ILE A 21 -1.35 6.90 1.78
C ILE A 21 -1.83 5.48 1.48
N ALA A 22 -0.92 4.50 1.57
CA ALA A 22 -1.24 3.08 1.38
C ALA A 22 -2.28 2.58 2.40
N ALA A 23 -2.17 3.00 3.66
CA ALA A 23 -3.13 2.69 4.70
C ALA A 23 -4.51 3.28 4.39
N LEU A 24 -4.58 4.56 4.02
CA LEU A 24 -5.84 5.20 3.65
C LEU A 24 -6.51 4.49 2.46
N ALA A 25 -5.75 4.21 1.41
CA ALA A 25 -6.25 3.50 0.24
C ALA A 25 -6.79 2.10 0.60
N ALA A 26 -6.04 1.34 1.41
CA ALA A 26 -6.44 0.02 1.86
C ALA A 26 -7.67 0.04 2.76
N THR A 27 -7.82 1.04 3.65
CA THR A 27 -9.04 1.21 4.45
C THR A 27 -10.26 1.47 3.59
N LEU A 28 -10.14 2.33 2.57
CA LEU A 28 -11.24 2.63 1.65
C LEU A 28 -11.62 1.41 0.80
N LEU A 29 -10.62 0.70 0.26
CA LEU A 29 -10.83 -0.54 -0.49
C LEU A 29 -11.45 -1.63 0.38
N PHE A 30 -11.03 -1.75 1.65
CA PHE A 30 -11.65 -2.68 2.58
C PHE A 30 -13.14 -2.37 2.74
N GLY A 31 -13.50 -1.10 2.94
CA GLY A 31 -14.90 -0.68 3.02
C GLY A 31 -15.70 -1.07 1.77
N PHE A 32 -15.12 -0.86 0.58
CA PHE A 32 -15.73 -1.24 -0.69
C PHE A 32 -15.93 -2.77 -0.81
N PHE A 33 -14.89 -3.58 -0.57
CA PHE A 33 -14.98 -5.04 -0.64
C PHE A 33 -15.81 -5.64 0.49
N HIS A 34 -15.85 -5.00 1.65
CA HIS A 34 -16.73 -5.40 2.74
C HIS A 34 -18.20 -5.17 2.37
N TRP A 35 -18.52 -4.00 1.81
CA TRP A 35 -19.86 -3.71 1.30
C TRP A 35 -20.29 -4.69 0.19
N LEU A 36 -19.39 -4.99 -0.74
CA LEU A 36 -19.63 -5.95 -1.82
C LEU A 36 -19.77 -7.38 -1.28
N GLY A 37 -18.86 -7.78 -0.39
CA GLY A 37 -18.84 -9.11 0.24
C GLY A 37 -20.09 -9.37 1.08
N ARG A 38 -20.61 -8.35 1.78
CA ARG A 38 -21.87 -8.46 2.54
C ARG A 38 -23.07 -8.75 1.64
N ARG A 39 -23.08 -8.23 0.41
CA ARG A 39 -24.17 -8.48 -0.57
C ARG A 39 -24.07 -9.86 -1.21
N ASN A 40 -22.85 -10.37 -1.35
CA ASN A 40 -22.56 -11.64 -2.03
C ASN A 40 -22.29 -12.81 -1.06
N GLY A 41 -22.46 -12.62 0.25
CA GLY A 41 -22.25 -13.66 1.27
C GLY A 41 -20.78 -14.09 1.45
N TRP A 42 -19.80 -13.24 1.10
CA TRP A 42 -18.39 -13.58 1.21
C TRP A 42 -17.92 -13.64 2.66
N SER A 43 -17.05 -14.61 2.99
CA SER A 43 -16.29 -14.59 4.23
C SER A 43 -15.25 -13.46 4.25
N TYR A 44 -14.63 -13.20 5.41
CA TYR A 44 -13.59 -12.17 5.52
C TYR A 44 -12.33 -12.48 4.70
N GLY A 45 -12.04 -13.74 4.41
CA GLY A 45 -10.85 -14.15 3.65
C GLY A 45 -10.78 -13.50 2.27
N PRO A 46 -11.77 -13.71 1.38
CA PRO A 46 -11.83 -13.05 0.08
C PRO A 46 -11.88 -11.52 0.17
N GLN A 47 -12.57 -10.96 1.16
CA GLN A 47 -12.64 -9.50 1.36
C GLN A 47 -11.25 -8.92 1.64
N ILE A 48 -10.50 -9.52 2.57
CA ILE A 48 -9.12 -9.14 2.90
C ILE A 48 -8.20 -9.37 1.71
N GLY A 49 -8.30 -10.53 1.05
CA GLY A 49 -7.47 -10.88 -0.09
C GLY A 49 -7.59 -9.90 -1.25
N TRP A 50 -8.83 -9.60 -1.69
CA TRP A 50 -9.05 -8.64 -2.76
C TRP A 50 -8.66 -7.22 -2.38
N THR A 51 -8.87 -6.83 -1.12
CA THR A 51 -8.41 -5.54 -0.61
C THR A 51 -6.89 -5.44 -0.66
N PHE A 52 -6.17 -6.44 -0.14
CA PHE A 52 -4.72 -6.46 -0.14
C PHE A 52 -4.15 -6.40 -1.56
N LEU A 53 -4.65 -7.26 -2.46
CA LEU A 53 -4.18 -7.31 -3.84
C LEU A 53 -4.42 -5.98 -4.57
N SER A 54 -5.63 -5.43 -4.49
CA SER A 54 -5.94 -4.16 -5.15
C SER A 54 -5.18 -2.98 -4.55
N ALA A 55 -5.05 -2.91 -3.23
CA ALA A 55 -4.29 -1.86 -2.55
C ALA A 55 -2.80 -1.91 -2.90
N ALA A 56 -2.20 -3.11 -2.89
CA ALA A 56 -0.80 -3.30 -3.27
C ALA A 56 -0.55 -2.92 -4.74
N VAL A 57 -1.45 -3.30 -5.64
CA VAL A 57 -1.36 -2.91 -7.06
C VAL A 57 -1.46 -1.39 -7.23
N LEU A 58 -2.31 -0.71 -6.48
CA LEU A 58 -2.51 0.75 -6.63
C LEU A 58 -1.41 1.58 -5.97
N THR A 59 -0.89 1.13 -4.83
CA THR A 59 -0.02 1.95 -3.97
C THR A 59 1.43 1.49 -3.97
N VAL A 60 1.67 0.19 -3.83
CA VAL A 60 3.03 -0.38 -3.68
C VAL A 60 3.72 -0.62 -5.03
N SER A 61 2.96 -0.82 -6.10
CA SER A 61 3.49 -1.28 -7.39
C SER A 61 4.57 -0.39 -8.00
N GLY A 62 4.51 0.93 -7.78
CA GLY A 62 5.49 1.87 -8.32
C GLY A 62 6.88 1.68 -7.71
N ASP A 63 6.96 1.83 -6.40
CA ASP A 63 8.23 1.71 -5.67
C ASP A 63 8.75 0.27 -5.68
N LEU A 64 7.86 -0.73 -5.65
CA LEU A 64 8.24 -2.13 -5.79
C LEU A 64 8.82 -2.45 -7.17
N TRP A 65 8.24 -1.90 -8.24
CA TRP A 65 8.78 -2.10 -9.59
C TRP A 65 10.15 -1.44 -9.76
N ASN A 66 10.31 -0.23 -9.23
CA ASN A 66 11.60 0.44 -9.22
C ASN A 66 12.63 -0.37 -8.41
N LEU A 67 12.27 -0.84 -7.22
CA LEU A 67 13.14 -1.69 -6.38
C LEU A 67 13.55 -2.95 -7.14
N PHE A 68 12.61 -3.64 -7.78
CA PHE A 68 12.89 -4.81 -8.60
C PHE A 68 13.82 -4.48 -9.78
N TYR A 69 13.52 -3.41 -10.51
CA TYR A 69 14.29 -2.99 -11.69
C TYR A 69 15.74 -2.67 -11.33
N PHE A 70 16.01 -1.92 -10.25
CA PHE A 70 17.39 -1.57 -9.89
C PHE A 70 18.19 -2.74 -9.30
N ASN A 71 17.52 -3.77 -8.75
CA ASN A 71 18.21 -4.94 -8.20
C ASN A 71 18.45 -6.03 -9.25
N TYR A 72 17.55 -6.18 -10.23
CA TYR A 72 17.56 -7.34 -11.13
C TYR A 72 17.67 -7.00 -12.62
N ALA A 73 17.38 -5.77 -13.04
CA ALA A 73 17.55 -5.41 -14.45
C ALA A 73 19.03 -5.25 -14.80
N GLN A 74 19.43 -5.82 -15.94
CA GLN A 74 20.76 -5.58 -16.50
C GLN A 74 20.82 -4.15 -17.05
N LEU A 75 21.31 -3.22 -16.23
CA LEU A 75 21.59 -1.86 -16.66
C LEU A 75 22.87 -1.86 -17.49
N GLN A 76 22.69 -1.72 -18.81
CA GLN A 76 23.77 -1.80 -19.81
C GLN A 76 24.78 -0.65 -19.72
N SER A 77 24.44 0.46 -19.04
CA SER A 77 25.35 1.60 -18.88
C SER A 77 25.09 2.43 -17.62
N LEU A 78 26.14 3.09 -17.13
CA LEU A 78 26.06 3.99 -15.98
C LEU A 78 25.21 5.24 -16.28
N GLN A 79 25.20 5.72 -17.53
CA GLN A 79 24.32 6.85 -17.91
C GLN A 79 22.84 6.46 -17.81
N LEU A 80 22.47 5.24 -18.24
CA LEU A 80 21.09 4.79 -18.16
C LEU A 80 20.63 4.64 -16.70
N LEU A 81 21.48 4.09 -15.84
CA LEU A 81 21.21 4.01 -14.40
C LEU A 81 20.95 5.40 -13.80
N LYS A 82 21.82 6.38 -14.06
CA LYS A 82 21.66 7.75 -13.55
C LYS A 82 20.38 8.42 -14.07
N ALA A 83 20.08 8.25 -15.35
CA ALA A 83 18.85 8.77 -15.95
C ALA A 83 17.59 8.15 -15.30
N LYS A 84 17.63 6.85 -14.98
CA LYS A 84 16.51 6.15 -14.31
C LYS A 84 16.39 6.54 -12.84
N LEU A 85 17.50 6.70 -12.12
CA LEU A 85 17.52 7.19 -10.74
C LEU A 85 16.96 8.61 -10.62
N ALA A 86 17.27 9.49 -11.57
CA ALA A 86 16.77 10.87 -11.57
C ALA A 86 15.24 10.98 -11.70
N MET A 87 14.56 9.92 -12.16
CA MET A 87 13.11 9.85 -12.23
C MET A 87 12.47 9.26 -10.97
N VAL A 88 13.26 8.76 -10.02
CA VAL A 88 12.78 8.20 -8.75
C VAL A 88 12.85 9.29 -7.69
N HIS A 89 11.73 9.51 -6.99
CA HIS A 89 11.65 10.55 -5.97
C HIS A 89 12.70 10.40 -4.87
N ASP A 90 12.82 9.19 -4.30
CA ASP A 90 13.79 8.87 -3.25
C ASP A 90 14.50 7.54 -3.58
N PRO A 91 15.59 7.60 -4.37
CA PRO A 91 16.26 6.39 -4.84
C PRO A 91 16.99 5.64 -3.72
N ASP A 92 17.52 6.35 -2.72
CA ASP A 92 18.26 5.77 -1.60
C ASP A 92 17.32 5.13 -0.57
N GLY A 93 16.11 5.68 -0.40
CA GLY A 93 15.08 5.21 0.52
C GLY A 93 14.08 4.22 -0.07
N ILE A 94 14.27 3.73 -1.30
CA ILE A 94 13.22 3.01 -2.03
C ILE A 94 12.77 1.72 -1.35
N GLY A 95 13.70 0.95 -0.75
CA GLY A 95 13.36 -0.25 0.00
C GLY A 95 12.54 0.04 1.26
N LEU A 96 12.87 1.14 1.95
CA LEU A 96 12.13 1.60 3.13
C LEU A 96 10.71 2.04 2.76
N ARG A 97 10.56 2.74 1.62
CA ARG A 97 9.25 3.15 1.11
C ARG A 97 8.35 1.95 0.82
N VAL A 98 8.84 0.98 0.06
CA VAL A 98 8.11 -0.28 -0.22
C VAL A 98 7.68 -0.98 1.06
N LEU A 99 8.58 -1.08 2.04
CA LEU A 99 8.27 -1.67 3.35
C LEU A 99 7.15 -0.89 4.05
N CYS A 100 7.26 0.43 4.13
CA CYS A 100 6.25 1.27 4.76
C CYS A 100 4.90 1.20 4.04
N GLU A 101 4.87 1.11 2.71
CA GLU A 101 3.63 0.94 1.93
C GLU A 101 2.96 -0.40 2.23
N PHE A 102 3.71 -1.51 2.25
CA PHE A 102 3.17 -2.82 2.63
C PHE A 102 2.63 -2.84 4.06
N LEU A 103 3.37 -2.26 5.02
CA LEU A 103 2.91 -2.10 6.39
C LEU A 103 1.65 -1.22 6.44
N GLY A 104 1.63 -0.14 5.67
CA GLY A 104 0.49 0.73 5.48
C GLY A 104 -0.75 -0.02 5.01
N VAL A 105 -0.64 -0.83 3.96
CA VAL A 105 -1.74 -1.69 3.48
C VAL A 105 -2.27 -2.58 4.60
N GLY A 106 -1.39 -3.26 5.34
CA GLY A 106 -1.77 -4.13 6.45
C GLY A 106 -2.51 -3.37 7.55
N VAL A 107 -1.98 -2.23 7.97
CA VAL A 107 -2.61 -1.35 8.97
C VAL A 107 -3.97 -0.83 8.47
N GLY A 108 -4.05 -0.40 7.20
CA GLY A 108 -5.27 0.11 6.60
C GLY A 108 -6.40 -0.93 6.55
N ILE A 109 -6.07 -2.18 6.22
CA ILE A 109 -7.01 -3.31 6.29
C ILE A 109 -7.47 -3.55 7.74
N ALA A 110 -6.54 -3.58 8.69
CA ALA A 110 -6.86 -3.79 10.09
C ALA A 110 -7.80 -2.68 10.63
N VAL A 111 -7.54 -1.42 10.28
CA VAL A 111 -8.40 -0.28 10.61
C VAL A 111 -9.77 -0.43 9.95
N GLY A 112 -9.84 -0.76 8.65
CA GLY A 112 -11.11 -0.97 7.94
C GLY A 112 -11.95 -2.10 8.56
N TRP A 113 -11.30 -3.17 8.98
CA TRP A 113 -11.94 -4.27 9.70
C TRP A 113 -12.45 -3.85 11.07
N LEU A 114 -11.65 -3.10 11.84
CA LEU A 114 -12.09 -2.58 13.14
C LEU A 114 -13.34 -1.72 12.99
N LEU A 115 -13.37 -0.80 12.03
CA LEU A 115 -14.48 0.11 11.77
C LEU A 115 -15.76 -0.58 11.26
N SER A 116 -15.66 -1.85 10.84
CA SER A 116 -16.79 -2.56 10.25
C SER A 116 -17.80 -3.04 11.32
N PRO A 117 -19.12 -2.88 11.09
CA PRO A 117 -20.15 -3.20 12.10
C PRO A 117 -20.22 -4.65 12.57
N HIS A 118 -19.68 -5.59 11.78
CA HIS A 118 -19.57 -7.00 12.14
C HIS A 118 -18.10 -7.44 12.33
N GLY A 119 -17.17 -6.49 12.32
CA GLY A 119 -15.75 -6.68 12.61
C GLY A 119 -15.44 -6.41 14.09
N GLY A 120 -14.19 -6.10 14.40
CA GLY A 120 -13.67 -6.03 15.77
C GLY A 120 -14.51 -5.17 16.72
N LEU A 121 -14.86 -3.94 16.35
CA LEU A 121 -15.68 -3.07 17.21
C LEU A 121 -17.14 -3.53 17.35
N GLY A 122 -17.68 -4.18 16.31
CA GLY A 122 -19.03 -4.77 16.33
C GLY A 122 -19.15 -5.93 17.30
N HIS A 123 -18.12 -6.77 17.39
CA HIS A 123 -18.06 -7.87 18.35
C HIS A 123 -17.99 -7.36 19.80
N PHE A 124 -17.22 -6.30 20.06
CA PHE A 124 -17.16 -5.69 21.40
C PHE A 124 -18.48 -5.05 21.83
N ARG A 125 -19.27 -4.51 20.89
CA ARG A 125 -20.56 -3.86 21.19
C ARG A 125 -21.71 -4.82 21.49
N ARG A 126 -21.62 -6.09 21.08
CA ARG A 126 -22.63 -7.13 21.37
C ARG A 126 -22.42 -7.86 22.70
N ASN A 127 -21.26 -7.70 23.32
CA ASN A 127 -20.87 -8.34 24.59
C ASN A 127 -20.97 -7.40 25.80
N LYS A 128 -21.66 -6.27 25.67
CA LYS A 128 -22.09 -5.39 26.77
C LYS A 128 -23.61 -5.39 26.81
#